data_AF-A0A7S4QTM5-F1
#
_entry.id   AF-A0A7S4QTM5-F1
#
_cell.length_a   1.000
_cell.length_b   1.000
_cell.length_c   1.000
_cell.angle_alpha   90.00
_cell.angle_beta   90.00
_cell.angle_gamma   90.00
#
_symmetry.space_group_name_H-M   'P 1'
#
loop_
_entity.id
_entity.type
_entity.pdbx_description
1 polymer ?
#
loop_
_entity_poly.entity_id
_entity_poly.type
_entity_poly.pdbx_seq_one_letter_code
_entity_poly.pdbx_strand_id
1 'polypeptide(L)'
;MAPPRRAMALATGGCAAFLLFCRGVHAGWYDAEHLDPDGPNDHVALLQHGAQHHRRGAVYAGGRLQARADGALTPDIHGNTELFCAAWPELCKPPFNCQNFTDEDQMSWDLYGMAVDGKPNYKTWCTAPQYTEMISRCAAGNLVEAGQVQFALSEAGMFGGLTADNDGSYCFLEGHCVNTAVTENTTAEEAVQMCDERFGRDAWAQFGKKGNPPEDNIGYAFDEQADPRNGFTTRKQTRPYLLAACAMGNFHCDVVYCRETYCKKEYYIKKYSHFLKDLGWVK
;
A
#
# COMPACT_ATOMS: atom_id res chain seq x y z
N MET A 1 27.23 -45.25 36.28
CA MET A 1 27.68 -44.07 37.05
C MET A 1 26.71 -42.94 36.74
N ALA A 2 25.87 -42.59 37.71
CA ALA A 2 24.82 -41.58 37.56
C ALA A 2 25.25 -40.26 38.21
N PRO A 3 24.95 -39.09 37.63
CA PRO A 3 25.28 -37.81 38.24
C PRO A 3 24.25 -37.38 39.30
N PRO A 4 24.64 -36.60 40.32
CA PRO A 4 23.76 -36.22 41.41
C PRO A 4 22.88 -35.01 41.07
N ARG A 5 21.67 -35.04 41.63
CA ARG A 5 20.65 -33.98 41.60
C ARG A 5 21.11 -32.77 42.41
N ARG A 6 21.01 -31.56 41.85
CA ARG A 6 21.16 -30.29 42.59
C ARG A 6 19.83 -29.78 43.11
N ALA A 7 19.86 -29.31 44.35
CA ALA A 7 18.76 -28.85 45.17
C ALA A 7 18.23 -27.47 44.73
N MET A 8 16.92 -27.29 44.92
CA MET A 8 16.22 -26.00 44.89
C MET A 8 16.61 -25.15 46.11
N ALA A 9 16.87 -23.86 45.87
CA ALA A 9 16.92 -22.84 46.91
C ALA A 9 15.71 -21.91 46.73
N LEU A 10 14.84 -21.88 47.75
CA LEU A 10 13.86 -20.81 47.95
C LEU A 10 14.59 -19.53 48.35
N ALA A 11 14.24 -18.41 47.72
CA ALA A 11 14.54 -17.08 48.22
C ALA A 11 13.22 -16.37 48.53
N THR A 12 13.03 -16.06 49.81
CA THR A 12 12.00 -15.19 50.37
C THR A 12 12.60 -13.81 50.63
N GLY A 13 11.79 -12.75 50.48
CA GLY A 13 12.09 -11.39 50.93
C GLY A 13 12.22 -10.39 49.77
N GLY A 14 11.60 -9.22 49.78
CA GLY A 14 10.74 -8.59 50.78
C GLY A 14 10.03 -7.38 50.17
N CYS A 15 8.88 -7.04 50.76
CA CYS A 15 8.17 -5.80 50.50
C CYS A 15 8.97 -4.60 51.02
N ALA A 16 9.28 -3.65 50.15
CA ALA A 16 9.61 -2.28 50.54
C ALA A 16 8.71 -1.33 49.76
N ALA A 17 7.86 -0.63 50.51
CA ALA A 17 6.97 0.39 50.03
C ALA A 17 7.76 1.61 49.53
N PHE A 18 7.43 2.09 48.32
CA PHE A 18 7.75 3.44 47.89
C PHE A 18 6.46 4.09 47.37
N LEU A 19 5.92 4.95 48.23
CA LEU A 19 4.94 5.98 47.87
C LEU A 19 5.70 7.12 47.21
N LEU A 20 5.45 7.38 45.93
CA LEU A 20 5.63 8.72 45.37
C LEU A 20 4.74 8.93 44.14
N PHE A 21 3.98 10.01 44.25
CA PHE A 21 3.08 10.61 43.27
C PHE A 21 3.72 10.76 41.88
N CYS A 22 3.08 10.22 40.85
CA CYS A 22 3.03 10.84 39.53
C CYS A 22 1.57 10.88 39.06
N ARG A 23 1.12 12.11 38.82
CA ARG A 23 -0.19 12.48 38.31
C ARG A 23 -0.42 11.87 36.93
N GLY A 24 -1.69 11.56 36.69
CA GLY A 24 -2.21 10.88 35.52
C GLY A 24 -1.89 11.55 34.19
N VAL A 25 -1.59 10.70 33.22
CA VAL A 25 -1.95 10.87 31.82
C VAL A 25 -2.72 9.61 31.47
N HIS A 26 -4.03 9.73 31.28
CA HIS A 26 -4.86 8.65 30.76
C HIS A 26 -4.39 8.35 29.34
N ALA A 27 -3.70 7.22 29.16
CA ALA A 27 -3.63 6.57 27.86
C ALA A 27 -5.03 5.99 27.60
N GLY A 28 -5.81 6.70 26.76
CA GLY A 28 -7.07 6.20 26.23
C GLY A 28 -6.78 4.95 25.39
N TRP A 29 -7.19 3.80 25.90
CA TRP A 29 -7.39 2.62 25.09
C TRP A 29 -8.58 2.94 24.18
N TYR A 30 -8.35 2.97 22.87
CA TYR A 30 -9.43 2.97 21.91
C TYR A 30 -10.08 1.59 21.96
N ASP A 31 -11.31 1.53 22.46
CA ASP A 31 -12.16 0.35 22.34
C ASP A 31 -12.47 0.13 20.86
N ALA A 32 -11.87 -0.91 20.27
CA ALA A 32 -12.09 -1.36 18.91
C ALA A 32 -13.38 -2.19 18.76
N GLU A 33 -14.47 -1.73 19.36
CA GLU A 33 -15.76 -2.43 19.37
C GLU A 33 -16.90 -1.53 18.87
N HIS A 34 -16.86 -1.14 17.58
CA HIS A 34 -18.04 -0.90 16.73
C HIS A 34 -17.56 -0.40 15.36
N LEU A 35 -16.94 -1.29 14.57
CA LEU A 35 -16.87 -1.08 13.13
C LEU A 35 -18.16 -1.68 12.55
N ASP A 36 -19.03 -0.80 12.05
CA ASP A 36 -20.24 -1.15 11.33
C ASP A 36 -19.86 -1.99 10.09
N PRO A 37 -20.23 -3.28 10.02
CA PRO A 37 -19.85 -4.14 8.90
C PRO A 37 -20.58 -3.80 7.59
N ASP A 38 -21.59 -2.91 7.63
CA ASP A 38 -22.46 -2.60 6.49
C ASP A 38 -22.24 -1.17 5.92
N GLY A 39 -21.18 -0.48 6.34
CA GLY A 39 -20.73 0.75 5.66
C GLY A 39 -20.48 0.48 4.17
N PRO A 40 -20.64 1.49 3.28
CA PRO A 40 -20.40 1.30 1.85
C PRO A 40 -19.06 0.61 1.65
N ASN A 41 -19.13 -0.52 0.96
CA ASN A 41 -18.10 -1.51 0.70
C ASN A 41 -16.85 -0.93 -0.02
N ASP A 42 -16.18 0.07 0.56
CA ASP A 42 -14.84 0.54 0.19
C ASP A 42 -13.83 -0.48 0.74
N HIS A 43 -13.95 -1.73 0.30
CA HIS A 43 -13.10 -2.85 0.69
C HIS A 43 -11.70 -2.78 0.06
N VAL A 44 -11.36 -1.66 -0.56
CA VAL A 44 -10.35 -1.71 -1.61
C VAL A 44 -9.50 -0.46 -1.74
N ALA A 45 -8.51 -0.35 -0.88
CA ALA A 45 -7.40 0.56 -1.09
C ALA A 45 -6.07 -0.09 -0.72
N LEU A 46 -5.57 -0.97 -1.58
CA LEU A 46 -4.12 -1.04 -1.76
C LEU A 46 -3.63 0.27 -2.37
N LEU A 47 -2.37 0.61 -2.08
CA LEU A 47 -1.60 1.74 -2.61
C LEU A 47 -1.94 2.09 -4.07
N GLN A 48 -2.01 1.08 -4.95
CA GLN A 48 -2.27 1.28 -6.39
C GLN A 48 -3.75 1.23 -6.79
N HIS A 49 -4.64 0.73 -5.93
CA HIS A 49 -6.06 0.54 -6.24
C HIS A 49 -6.82 1.86 -6.32
N GLY A 50 -6.56 2.78 -5.37
CA GLY A 50 -7.17 4.10 -5.33
C GLY A 50 -6.92 4.88 -6.62
N ALA A 51 -5.69 4.83 -7.14
CA ALA A 51 -5.32 5.48 -8.40
C ALA A 51 -6.07 4.94 -9.61
N GLN A 52 -6.51 3.68 -9.58
CA GLN A 52 -7.22 3.04 -10.70
C GLN A 52 -8.74 3.10 -10.61
N HIS A 53 -9.35 3.04 -9.42
CA HIS A 53 -10.82 2.98 -9.32
C HIS A 53 -11.55 4.29 -9.62
N HIS A 54 -10.87 5.44 -9.51
CA HIS A 54 -11.40 6.70 -10.07
C HIS A 54 -11.67 6.62 -11.59
N ARG A 55 -11.11 5.63 -12.31
CA ARG A 55 -11.38 5.36 -13.73
C ARG A 55 -12.78 4.77 -14.01
N ARG A 56 -13.39 4.06 -13.04
CA ARG A 56 -14.72 3.44 -13.23
C ARG A 56 -15.89 4.31 -12.77
N GLY A 57 -15.65 5.32 -11.93
CA GLY A 57 -16.67 6.28 -11.53
C GLY A 57 -17.13 7.25 -12.64
N ALA A 58 -16.31 7.44 -13.68
CA ALA A 58 -16.61 8.36 -14.79
C ALA A 58 -17.49 7.73 -15.91
N VAL A 59 -17.82 6.43 -15.85
CA VAL A 59 -18.66 5.76 -16.86
C VAL A 59 -20.17 6.02 -16.63
N TYR A 60 -20.56 6.63 -15.51
CA TYR A 60 -21.86 7.29 -15.40
C TYR A 60 -21.73 8.77 -15.72
N ALA A 61 -21.82 9.10 -17.01
CA ALA A 61 -22.09 10.45 -17.51
C ALA A 61 -23.45 11.06 -17.06
N GLY A 62 -24.04 10.54 -15.96
CA GLY A 62 -25.19 11.10 -15.23
C GLY A 62 -24.88 11.49 -13.78
N GLY A 63 -23.66 11.26 -13.27
CA GLY A 63 -23.27 11.49 -11.88
C GLY A 63 -22.98 12.94 -11.48
N ARG A 64 -23.27 13.93 -12.35
CA ARG A 64 -22.99 15.35 -12.07
C ARG A 64 -23.90 15.99 -11.01
N LEU A 65 -24.80 15.22 -10.37
CA LEU A 65 -25.82 15.76 -9.46
C LEU A 65 -25.93 15.07 -8.08
N GLN A 66 -25.12 14.06 -7.75
CA GLN A 66 -25.34 13.26 -6.53
C GLN A 66 -24.21 13.26 -5.51
N ALA A 67 -23.22 14.17 -5.65
CA ALA A 67 -22.22 14.45 -4.63
C ALA A 67 -22.66 15.60 -3.70
N ARG A 68 -23.86 15.51 -3.09
CA ARG A 68 -24.39 16.60 -2.24
C ARG A 68 -24.93 16.19 -0.86
N ALA A 69 -24.61 14.99 -0.36
CA ALA A 69 -25.02 14.60 0.99
C ALA A 69 -23.93 14.82 2.06
N ASP A 70 -22.64 14.54 1.77
CA ASP A 70 -21.66 14.35 2.85
C ASP A 70 -20.58 15.43 2.97
N GLY A 71 -20.63 16.51 2.18
CA GLY A 71 -19.71 17.65 2.33
C GLY A 71 -18.22 17.35 2.02
N ALA A 72 -17.86 16.11 1.73
CA ALA A 72 -16.57 15.75 1.16
C ALA A 72 -16.53 16.21 -0.31
N LEU A 73 -16.04 17.43 -0.52
CA LEU A 73 -15.64 17.89 -1.84
C LEU A 73 -14.57 16.92 -2.36
N THR A 74 -14.91 16.04 -3.30
CA THR A 74 -13.90 15.55 -4.24
C THR A 74 -13.62 16.74 -5.15
N PRO A 75 -12.50 17.47 -4.99
CA PRO A 75 -12.21 18.57 -5.90
C PRO A 75 -12.24 18.01 -7.31
N ASP A 76 -12.95 18.70 -8.19
CA ASP A 76 -12.87 18.47 -9.62
C ASP A 76 -11.40 18.68 -10.01
N ILE A 77 -10.67 17.56 -10.15
CA ILE A 77 -9.23 17.54 -10.47
C ILE A 77 -8.97 18.31 -11.78
N HIS A 78 -9.99 18.46 -12.63
CA HIS A 78 -9.89 19.03 -13.96
C HIS A 78 -10.29 20.51 -14.04
N GLY A 79 -10.90 21.08 -12.99
CA GLY A 79 -11.50 22.42 -13.05
C GLY A 79 -10.74 23.52 -12.30
N ASN A 80 -9.93 23.17 -11.30
CA ASN A 80 -9.23 24.18 -10.49
C ASN A 80 -7.88 23.69 -9.95
N THR A 81 -6.87 23.80 -10.81
CA THR A 81 -5.47 23.49 -10.49
C THR A 81 -4.95 24.24 -9.26
N GLU A 82 -5.37 25.49 -9.06
CA GLU A 82 -4.94 26.28 -7.89
C GLU A 82 -5.45 25.68 -6.58
N LEU A 83 -6.72 25.25 -6.53
CA LEU A 83 -7.29 24.58 -5.37
C LEU A 83 -6.65 23.21 -5.12
N PHE A 84 -6.36 22.44 -6.17
CA PHE A 84 -5.69 21.14 -6.03
C PHE A 84 -4.30 21.31 -5.42
N CYS A 85 -3.47 22.22 -5.96
CA CYS A 85 -2.12 22.45 -5.45
C CYS A 85 -2.10 23.13 -4.08
N ALA A 86 -3.15 23.86 -3.70
CA ALA A 86 -3.30 24.36 -2.33
C ALA A 86 -3.53 23.23 -1.33
N ALA A 87 -4.31 22.20 -1.72
CA ALA A 87 -4.58 21.04 -0.88
C ALA A 87 -3.42 20.03 -0.84
N TRP A 88 -2.77 19.78 -1.98
CA TRP A 88 -1.68 18.79 -2.13
C TRP A 88 -0.46 19.40 -2.83
N PRO A 89 0.24 20.35 -2.20
CA PRO A 89 1.34 21.08 -2.83
C PRO A 89 2.50 20.18 -3.27
N GLU A 90 2.75 19.06 -2.59
CA GLU A 90 3.81 18.11 -2.96
C GLU A 90 3.53 17.40 -4.29
N LEU A 91 2.26 17.12 -4.61
CA LEU A 91 1.89 16.51 -5.89
C LEU A 91 2.00 17.49 -7.08
N CYS A 92 2.11 18.79 -6.82
CA CYS A 92 2.34 19.78 -7.87
C CYS A 92 3.83 20.06 -8.12
N LYS A 93 4.73 19.37 -7.42
CA LYS A 93 6.17 19.44 -7.65
C LYS A 93 6.64 18.23 -8.49
N PRO A 94 7.82 18.30 -9.11
CA PRO A 94 8.46 17.12 -9.68
C PRO A 94 8.64 16.00 -8.62
N PRO A 95 8.49 14.71 -8.99
CA PRO A 95 8.22 14.22 -10.35
C PRO A 95 6.73 14.18 -10.74
N PHE A 96 5.81 14.43 -9.80
CA PHE A 96 4.36 14.26 -10.00
C PHE A 96 3.75 15.24 -10.98
N ASN A 97 4.04 16.54 -10.85
CA ASN A 97 3.57 17.61 -11.74
C ASN A 97 2.05 17.58 -12.02
N CYS A 98 1.22 17.31 -11.00
CA CYS A 98 -0.22 17.14 -11.14
C CYS A 98 -0.99 18.40 -11.57
N GLN A 99 -0.38 19.58 -11.47
CA GLN A 99 -0.92 20.80 -12.05
C GLN A 99 -1.09 20.76 -13.57
N ASN A 100 -0.36 19.85 -14.23
CA ASN A 100 -0.41 19.62 -15.67
C ASN A 100 -1.08 18.28 -16.03
N PHE A 101 -1.80 17.66 -15.08
CA PHE A 101 -2.52 16.42 -15.32
C PHE A 101 -3.84 16.72 -16.05
N THR A 102 -4.12 16.01 -17.14
CA THR A 102 -5.33 16.22 -17.96
C THR A 102 -6.08 14.91 -18.22
N ASP A 103 -7.30 15.01 -18.75
CA ASP A 103 -8.07 13.84 -19.18
C ASP A 103 -7.32 13.06 -20.28
N GLU A 104 -6.57 13.76 -21.14
CA GLU A 104 -5.75 13.12 -22.17
C GLU A 104 -4.62 12.28 -21.58
N ASP A 105 -4.00 12.72 -20.46
CA ASP A 105 -3.03 11.90 -19.74
C ASP A 105 -3.69 10.59 -19.29
N GLN A 106 -4.87 10.66 -18.68
CA GLN A 106 -5.59 9.47 -18.22
C GLN A 106 -6.02 8.56 -19.39
N MET A 107 -6.57 9.13 -20.47
CA MET A 107 -6.94 8.38 -21.68
C MET A 107 -5.73 7.72 -22.34
N SER A 108 -4.54 8.33 -22.25
CA SER A 108 -3.32 7.74 -22.79
C SER A 108 -2.95 6.43 -22.07
N TRP A 109 -3.21 6.33 -20.76
CA TRP A 109 -2.97 5.11 -20.00
C TRP A 109 -3.86 3.97 -20.47
N ASP A 110 -5.09 4.27 -20.85
CA ASP A 110 -6.04 3.30 -21.40
C ASP A 110 -5.59 2.77 -22.75
N LEU A 111 -5.00 3.61 -23.58
CA LEU A 111 -4.60 3.25 -24.95
C LEU A 111 -3.23 2.59 -25.01
N TYR A 112 -2.30 3.06 -24.19
CA TYR A 112 -0.88 2.76 -24.33
C TYR A 112 -0.24 2.16 -23.07
N GLY A 113 -0.90 2.26 -21.92
CA GLY A 113 -0.36 1.87 -20.62
C GLY A 113 0.16 3.05 -19.83
N MET A 114 0.30 2.86 -18.51
CA MET A 114 0.69 3.93 -17.58
C MET A 114 2.13 4.38 -17.74
N ALA A 115 3.02 3.52 -18.25
CA ALA A 115 4.46 3.76 -18.35
C ALA A 115 4.97 3.46 -19.78
N VAL A 116 4.23 3.94 -20.79
CA VAL A 116 4.49 3.64 -22.23
C VAL A 116 5.89 4.00 -22.71
N ASP A 117 6.54 5.00 -22.13
CA ASP A 117 7.91 5.40 -22.46
C ASP A 117 8.98 4.48 -21.83
N GLY A 118 8.55 3.42 -21.14
CA GLY A 118 9.41 2.49 -20.42
C GLY A 118 9.98 3.09 -19.14
N LYS A 119 9.41 4.18 -18.62
CA LYS A 119 9.79 4.79 -17.35
C LYS A 119 8.58 4.86 -16.42
N PRO A 120 8.80 4.84 -15.10
CA PRO A 120 7.71 5.06 -14.17
C PRO A 120 7.04 6.41 -14.37
N ASN A 121 5.72 6.41 -14.31
CA ASN A 121 4.90 7.59 -14.49
C ASN A 121 4.31 8.06 -13.16
N TYR A 122 4.98 9.01 -12.53
CA TYR A 122 4.53 9.58 -11.25
C TYR A 122 3.23 10.39 -11.37
N LYS A 123 2.81 10.83 -12.57
CA LYS A 123 1.50 11.49 -12.76
C LYS A 123 0.32 10.55 -12.45
N THR A 124 0.55 9.24 -12.40
CA THR A 124 -0.47 8.27 -11.96
C THR A 124 -0.98 8.53 -10.55
N TRP A 125 -0.17 9.18 -9.70
CA TRP A 125 -0.57 9.54 -8.33
C TRP A 125 -1.48 10.78 -8.26
N CYS A 126 -1.65 11.52 -9.36
CA CYS A 126 -2.57 12.65 -9.41
C CYS A 126 -4.03 12.25 -9.22
N THR A 127 -4.37 10.99 -9.52
CA THR A 127 -5.70 10.43 -9.30
C THR A 127 -5.86 9.82 -7.90
N ALA A 128 -4.84 9.85 -7.05
CA ALA A 128 -4.89 9.28 -5.70
C ALA A 128 -4.21 10.16 -4.64
N PRO A 129 -4.68 11.42 -4.46
CA PRO A 129 -4.05 12.38 -3.57
C PRO A 129 -4.07 11.98 -2.09
N GLN A 130 -4.91 11.03 -1.69
CA GLN A 130 -4.89 10.44 -0.34
C GLN A 130 -3.56 9.78 0.01
N TYR A 131 -2.72 9.41 -0.97
CA TYR A 131 -1.39 8.83 -0.75
C TYR A 131 -0.25 9.86 -0.78
N THR A 132 -0.56 11.16 -0.83
CA THR A 132 0.46 12.23 -1.00
C THR A 132 1.61 12.12 -0.01
N GLU A 133 1.32 11.88 1.27
CA GLU A 133 2.37 11.86 2.30
C GLU A 133 3.36 10.69 2.11
N MET A 134 2.85 9.49 1.81
CA MET A 134 3.69 8.33 1.53
C MET A 134 4.46 8.54 0.22
N ILE A 135 3.79 8.93 -0.86
CA ILE A 135 4.42 8.90 -2.18
C ILE A 135 5.46 10.03 -2.34
N SER A 136 5.23 11.20 -1.74
CA SER A 136 6.20 12.29 -1.76
C SER A 136 7.49 11.92 -1.04
N ARG A 137 7.41 11.22 0.10
CA ARG A 137 8.59 10.70 0.82
C ARG A 137 9.30 9.62 0.02
N CYS A 138 8.54 8.69 -0.58
CA CYS A 138 9.06 7.65 -1.46
C CYS A 138 9.84 8.26 -2.64
N ALA A 139 9.25 9.21 -3.36
CA ALA A 139 9.88 9.89 -4.48
C ALA A 139 11.11 10.74 -4.07
N ALA A 140 11.17 11.20 -2.82
CA ALA A 140 12.33 11.87 -2.25
C ALA A 140 13.46 10.92 -1.79
N GLY A 141 13.26 9.59 -1.88
CA GLY A 141 14.21 8.58 -1.42
C GLY A 141 14.10 8.24 0.07
N ASN A 142 13.12 8.77 0.79
CA ASN A 142 12.90 8.50 2.22
C ASN A 142 12.02 7.25 2.40
N LEU A 143 12.52 6.09 1.96
CA LEU A 143 11.74 4.87 1.81
C LEU A 143 11.18 4.33 3.14
N VAL A 144 11.99 4.39 4.21
CA VAL A 144 11.58 3.91 5.54
C VAL A 144 10.44 4.76 6.09
N GLU A 145 10.55 6.09 6.02
CA GLU A 145 9.50 6.99 6.49
C GLU A 145 8.22 6.84 5.66
N ALA A 146 8.34 6.70 4.34
CA ALA A 146 7.20 6.44 3.46
C ALA A 146 6.45 5.17 3.89
N GLY A 147 7.18 4.09 4.15
CA GLY A 147 6.62 2.83 4.62
C GLY A 147 5.92 2.94 5.98
N GLN A 148 6.53 3.66 6.93
CA GLN A 148 5.94 3.87 8.26
C GLN A 148 4.65 4.69 8.21
N VAL A 149 4.62 5.74 7.39
CA VAL A 149 3.40 6.54 7.16
C VAL A 149 2.30 5.66 6.59
N GLN A 150 2.57 4.93 5.52
CA GLN A 150 1.58 4.07 4.88
C GLN A 150 1.01 3.04 5.85
N PHE A 151 1.89 2.37 6.62
CA PHE A 151 1.47 1.38 7.61
C PHE A 151 0.52 1.98 8.64
N ALA A 152 0.86 3.16 9.18
CA ALA A 152 0.04 3.82 10.17
C ALA A 152 -1.35 4.17 9.62
N LEU A 153 -1.43 4.63 8.37
CA LEU A 153 -2.70 4.95 7.71
C LEU A 153 -3.53 3.69 7.40
N SER A 154 -2.89 2.62 6.93
CA SER A 154 -3.53 1.32 6.67
C SER A 154 -4.09 0.70 7.98
N GLU A 155 -3.31 0.66 9.05
CA GLU A 155 -3.75 0.14 10.37
C GLU A 155 -4.84 1.01 11.01
N ALA A 156 -4.83 2.32 10.74
CA ALA A 156 -5.90 3.23 11.18
C ALA A 156 -7.20 3.08 10.36
N GLY A 157 -7.23 2.21 9.35
CA GLY A 157 -8.40 1.97 8.52
C GLY A 157 -8.71 3.12 7.54
N MET A 158 -7.76 4.04 7.30
CA MET A 158 -7.94 5.17 6.37
C MET A 158 -8.35 4.69 4.96
N PHE A 159 -7.93 3.49 4.61
CA PHE A 159 -8.10 2.85 3.32
C PHE A 159 -9.12 1.70 3.37
N GLY A 160 -9.98 1.66 4.40
CA GLY A 160 -10.93 0.58 4.64
C GLY A 160 -10.38 -0.51 5.58
N GLY A 161 -11.30 -1.19 6.28
CA GLY A 161 -10.98 -2.08 7.39
C GLY A 161 -10.22 -3.37 7.04
N LEU A 162 -10.14 -3.72 5.74
CA LEU A 162 -9.45 -4.93 5.27
C LEU A 162 -8.10 -4.64 4.63
N THR A 163 -7.74 -3.36 4.46
CA THR A 163 -6.52 -2.98 3.75
C THR A 163 -5.27 -3.48 4.44
N ALA A 164 -5.21 -3.44 5.77
CA ALA A 164 -4.02 -3.90 6.48
C ALA A 164 -3.76 -5.42 6.30
N ASP A 165 -4.81 -6.23 6.23
CA ASP A 165 -4.70 -7.66 5.93
C ASP A 165 -4.33 -7.90 4.45
N ASN A 166 -4.86 -7.10 3.51
CA ASN A 166 -4.47 -7.15 2.10
C ASN A 166 -2.99 -6.76 1.90
N ASP A 167 -2.54 -5.64 2.48
CA ASP A 167 -1.14 -5.20 2.46
C ASP A 167 -0.22 -6.25 3.11
N GLY A 168 -0.62 -6.77 4.28
CA GLY A 168 0.10 -7.83 4.97
C GLY A 168 0.29 -9.05 4.09
N SER A 169 -0.79 -9.63 3.57
CA SER A 169 -0.69 -10.80 2.67
C SER A 169 0.13 -10.52 1.41
N TYR A 170 -0.01 -9.35 0.79
CA TYR A 170 0.80 -8.89 -0.35
C TYR A 170 2.30 -8.92 -0.04
N CYS A 171 2.71 -8.38 1.12
CA CYS A 171 4.10 -8.36 1.56
C CYS A 171 4.74 -9.77 1.64
N PHE A 172 3.98 -10.75 2.12
CA PHE A 172 4.48 -12.12 2.27
C PHE A 172 4.40 -12.92 0.95
N LEU A 173 3.30 -12.80 0.20
CA LEU A 173 3.14 -13.48 -1.10
C LEU A 173 4.21 -13.07 -2.10
N GLU A 174 4.52 -11.78 -2.16
CA GLU A 174 5.45 -11.25 -3.15
C GLU A 174 6.92 -11.30 -2.75
N GLY A 175 7.20 -11.89 -1.58
CA GLY A 175 8.56 -12.10 -1.08
C GLY A 175 9.23 -10.83 -0.60
N HIS A 176 8.49 -9.74 -0.38
CA HIS A 176 9.05 -8.45 0.04
C HIS A 176 9.77 -8.58 1.38
N CYS A 177 9.28 -9.42 2.30
CA CYS A 177 9.92 -9.67 3.60
C CYS A 177 11.33 -10.25 3.52
N VAL A 178 11.69 -10.92 2.42
CA VAL A 178 13.01 -11.56 2.23
C VAL A 178 13.78 -10.96 1.06
N ASN A 179 13.26 -9.89 0.45
CA ASN A 179 13.92 -9.19 -0.64
C ASN A 179 15.10 -8.37 -0.11
N THR A 180 16.30 -8.83 -0.42
CA THR A 180 17.58 -8.19 -0.06
C THR A 180 18.17 -7.35 -1.21
N ALA A 181 17.59 -7.41 -2.40
CA ALA A 181 18.03 -6.61 -3.56
C ALA A 181 17.65 -5.14 -3.39
N VAL A 182 16.46 -4.88 -2.82
CA VAL A 182 16.07 -3.51 -2.42
C VAL A 182 16.69 -3.20 -1.06
N THR A 183 17.31 -2.03 -0.97
CA THR A 183 17.86 -1.44 0.25
C THR A 183 17.15 -0.11 0.54
N GLU A 184 17.41 0.48 1.70
CA GLU A 184 16.86 1.79 2.08
C GLU A 184 17.32 2.93 1.15
N ASN A 185 18.39 2.72 0.38
CA ASN A 185 18.95 3.70 -0.56
C ASN A 185 18.64 3.36 -2.03
N THR A 186 17.81 2.34 -2.29
CA THR A 186 17.47 1.95 -3.66
C THR A 186 16.72 3.07 -4.37
N THR A 187 17.24 3.47 -5.51
CA THR A 187 16.67 4.51 -6.37
C THR A 187 15.51 3.97 -7.21
N ALA A 188 14.70 4.88 -7.76
CA ALA A 188 13.64 4.52 -8.70
C ALA A 188 14.22 3.85 -9.97
N GLU A 189 15.38 4.30 -10.45
CA GLU A 189 16.06 3.75 -11.63
C GLU A 189 16.54 2.31 -11.40
N GLU A 190 17.08 2.01 -10.22
CA GLU A 190 17.44 0.63 -9.84
C GLU A 190 16.20 -0.25 -9.71
N ALA A 191 15.13 0.28 -9.12
CA ALA A 191 13.85 -0.43 -9.01
C ALA A 191 13.26 -0.80 -10.38
N VAL A 192 13.43 0.07 -11.38
CA VAL A 192 13.01 -0.20 -12.77
C VAL A 192 13.75 -1.40 -13.36
N GLN A 193 15.05 -1.56 -13.08
CA GLN A 193 15.80 -2.74 -13.53
C GLN A 193 15.26 -4.02 -12.87
N MET A 194 14.94 -3.95 -11.57
CA MET A 194 14.32 -5.09 -10.87
C MET A 194 12.94 -5.43 -11.45
N CYS A 195 12.15 -4.43 -11.86
CA CYS A 195 10.88 -4.62 -12.54
C CYS A 195 11.04 -5.30 -13.90
N ASP A 196 12.05 -4.90 -14.68
CA ASP A 196 12.36 -5.57 -15.96
C ASP A 196 12.77 -7.01 -15.76
N GLU A 197 13.66 -7.29 -14.80
CA GLU A 197 14.12 -8.64 -14.51
C GLU A 197 12.98 -9.54 -14.05
N ARG A 198 12.07 -9.01 -13.23
CA ARG A 198 10.99 -9.80 -12.64
C ARG A 198 9.79 -10.01 -13.57
N PHE A 199 9.42 -9.01 -14.36
CA PHE A 199 8.18 -9.03 -15.14
C PHE A 199 8.38 -8.88 -16.64
N GLY A 200 9.54 -8.42 -17.09
CA GLY A 200 9.75 -7.92 -18.45
C GLY A 200 9.15 -6.53 -18.64
N ARG A 201 9.85 -5.68 -19.40
CA ARG A 201 9.48 -4.28 -19.60
C ARG A 201 8.06 -4.11 -20.14
N ASP A 202 7.70 -4.89 -21.15
CA ASP A 202 6.39 -4.77 -21.79
C ASP A 202 5.22 -5.02 -20.83
N ALA A 203 5.38 -5.96 -19.89
CA ALA A 203 4.31 -6.33 -18.97
C ALA A 203 3.96 -5.19 -18.01
N TRP A 204 4.97 -4.56 -17.38
CA TRP A 204 4.72 -3.49 -16.43
C TRP A 204 4.52 -2.13 -17.10
N ALA A 205 5.24 -1.83 -18.19
CA ALA A 205 5.11 -0.56 -18.89
C ALA A 205 3.71 -0.37 -19.50
N GLN A 206 3.11 -1.45 -20.02
CA GLN A 206 1.78 -1.44 -20.62
C GLN A 206 0.65 -1.61 -19.60
N PHE A 207 0.95 -1.68 -18.30
CA PHE A 207 -0.06 -1.84 -17.27
C PHE A 207 -1.15 -0.75 -17.36
N GLY A 208 -2.42 -1.13 -17.17
CA GLY A 208 -3.58 -0.24 -17.32
C GLY A 208 -4.12 -0.11 -18.75
N LYS A 209 -3.37 -0.56 -19.77
CA LYS A 209 -3.82 -0.58 -21.16
C LYS A 209 -5.04 -1.48 -21.35
N LYS A 210 -6.03 -0.98 -22.07
CA LYS A 210 -7.23 -1.73 -22.43
C LYS A 210 -6.86 -2.91 -23.32
N GLY A 211 -7.38 -4.09 -22.97
CA GLY A 211 -7.08 -5.33 -23.69
C GLY A 211 -5.85 -6.07 -23.16
N ASN A 212 -5.20 -5.58 -22.09
CA ASN A 212 -4.28 -6.41 -21.32
C ASN A 212 -4.99 -7.68 -20.81
N PRO A 213 -4.23 -8.76 -20.57
CA PRO A 213 -4.78 -9.98 -19.99
C PRO A 213 -5.61 -9.69 -18.74
N PRO A 214 -6.76 -10.35 -18.54
CA PRO A 214 -7.61 -10.15 -17.37
C PRO A 214 -6.84 -10.18 -16.05
N GLU A 215 -5.88 -11.11 -15.92
CA GLU A 215 -5.03 -11.33 -14.75
C GLU A 215 -4.07 -10.19 -14.42
N ASP A 216 -3.85 -9.24 -15.33
CA ASP A 216 -3.06 -8.03 -15.10
C ASP A 216 -3.95 -6.83 -14.73
N ASN A 217 -5.28 -6.99 -14.67
CA ASN A 217 -6.18 -5.94 -14.21
C ASN A 217 -6.37 -6.05 -12.69
N ILE A 218 -6.29 -4.92 -12.00
CA ILE A 218 -6.45 -4.87 -10.55
C ILE A 218 -7.77 -5.49 -10.06
N GLY A 219 -8.87 -5.30 -10.80
CA GLY A 219 -10.18 -5.88 -10.45
C GLY A 219 -10.19 -7.41 -10.39
N TYR A 220 -9.31 -8.08 -11.14
CA TYR A 220 -9.20 -9.54 -11.15
C TYR A 220 -8.81 -10.10 -9.77
N ALA A 221 -8.02 -9.35 -9.00
CA ALA A 221 -7.59 -9.76 -7.67
C ALA A 221 -8.77 -10.04 -6.72
N PHE A 222 -9.85 -9.26 -6.85
CA PHE A 222 -11.02 -9.35 -5.98
C PHE A 222 -12.01 -10.40 -6.45
N ASP A 223 -12.15 -10.56 -7.76
CA ASP A 223 -13.04 -11.59 -8.33
C ASP A 223 -12.60 -13.01 -7.90
N GLU A 224 -11.31 -13.22 -7.63
CA GLU A 224 -10.77 -14.49 -7.12
C GLU A 224 -10.71 -14.59 -5.59
N GLN A 225 -11.03 -13.52 -4.85
CA GLN A 225 -10.87 -13.51 -3.39
C GLN A 225 -12.07 -14.18 -2.70
N ALA A 226 -11.90 -15.43 -2.27
CA ALA A 226 -12.95 -16.20 -1.60
C ALA A 226 -13.40 -15.60 -0.26
N ASP A 227 -12.50 -14.98 0.50
CA ASP A 227 -12.81 -14.26 1.74
C ASP A 227 -11.82 -13.09 1.92
N PRO A 228 -12.30 -11.84 1.86
CA PRO A 228 -11.42 -10.68 1.91
C PRO A 228 -10.75 -10.46 3.28
N ARG A 229 -11.26 -11.09 4.35
CA ARG A 229 -10.65 -11.03 5.70
C ARG A 229 -9.36 -11.85 5.81
N ASN A 230 -9.11 -12.71 4.84
CA ASN A 230 -7.88 -13.50 4.78
C ASN A 230 -6.77 -12.80 3.99
N GLY A 231 -6.99 -11.59 3.48
CA GLY A 231 -6.07 -10.97 2.52
C GLY A 231 -6.03 -11.77 1.21
N PHE A 232 -5.01 -11.53 0.40
CA PHE A 232 -4.73 -12.33 -0.77
C PHE A 232 -4.20 -13.72 -0.38
N THR A 233 -4.52 -14.70 -1.21
CA THR A 233 -4.15 -16.10 -1.01
C THR A 233 -3.26 -16.63 -2.11
N THR A 234 -3.14 -15.93 -3.25
CA THR A 234 -2.29 -16.33 -4.36
C THR A 234 -1.58 -15.15 -5.01
N ARG A 235 -0.46 -15.43 -5.67
CA ARG A 235 0.28 -14.43 -6.45
C ARG A 235 -0.45 -13.90 -7.67
N LYS A 236 -1.44 -14.63 -8.17
CA LYS A 236 -2.27 -14.15 -9.29
C LYS A 236 -3.05 -12.91 -8.88
N GLN A 237 -3.51 -12.85 -7.62
CA GLN A 237 -4.23 -11.71 -7.08
C GLN A 237 -3.30 -10.50 -6.86
N THR A 238 -2.05 -10.74 -6.45
CA THR A 238 -1.10 -9.67 -6.12
C THR A 238 -0.28 -9.17 -7.31
N ARG A 239 -0.23 -9.93 -8.42
CA ARG A 239 0.51 -9.56 -9.63
C ARG A 239 0.11 -8.19 -10.21
N PRO A 240 -1.19 -7.85 -10.41
CA PRO A 240 -1.57 -6.52 -10.89
C PRO A 240 -0.97 -5.37 -10.08
N TYR A 241 -0.90 -5.53 -8.75
CA TYR A 241 -0.33 -4.53 -7.85
C TYR A 241 1.15 -4.32 -8.08
N LEU A 242 1.91 -5.39 -8.31
CA LEU A 242 3.33 -5.26 -8.63
C LEU A 242 3.58 -4.59 -9.98
N LEU A 243 2.79 -4.93 -10.99
CA LEU A 243 2.88 -4.28 -12.30
C LEU A 243 2.55 -2.79 -12.18
N ALA A 244 1.52 -2.46 -11.40
CA ALA A 244 1.20 -1.10 -11.03
C ALA A 244 2.36 -0.43 -10.30
N ALA A 245 2.97 -1.09 -9.31
CA ALA A 245 4.07 -0.55 -8.52
C ALA A 245 5.26 -0.14 -9.39
N CYS A 246 5.56 -0.97 -10.39
CA CYS A 246 6.58 -0.71 -11.38
C CYS A 246 6.20 0.47 -12.29
N ALA A 247 4.99 0.46 -12.85
CA ALA A 247 4.50 1.52 -13.73
C ALA A 247 4.38 2.89 -13.03
N MET A 248 4.02 2.90 -11.75
CA MET A 248 3.79 4.09 -10.94
C MET A 248 5.05 4.55 -10.19
N GLY A 249 6.12 3.74 -10.18
CA GLY A 249 7.43 4.13 -9.65
C GLY A 249 7.63 3.93 -8.15
N ASN A 250 6.85 3.06 -7.52
CA ASN A 250 6.89 2.81 -6.07
C ASN A 250 7.25 1.36 -5.67
N PHE A 251 7.67 0.49 -6.60
CA PHE A 251 8.03 -0.89 -6.28
C PHE A 251 9.03 -1.02 -5.12
N HIS A 252 10.11 -0.22 -5.12
CA HIS A 252 11.10 -0.23 -4.05
C HIS A 252 10.54 0.28 -2.72
N CYS A 253 9.60 1.23 -2.76
CA CYS A 253 8.89 1.72 -1.59
C CYS A 253 8.00 0.64 -0.98
N ASP A 254 7.29 -0.16 -1.80
CA ASP A 254 6.51 -1.30 -1.32
C ASP A 254 7.38 -2.33 -0.60
N VAL A 255 8.58 -2.62 -1.14
CA VAL A 255 9.50 -3.58 -0.53
C VAL A 255 9.98 -3.10 0.83
N VAL A 256 10.41 -1.84 0.94
CA VAL A 256 10.87 -1.26 2.21
C VAL A 256 9.71 -1.11 3.19
N TYR A 257 8.55 -0.65 2.73
CA TYR A 257 7.30 -0.60 3.50
C TYR A 257 7.01 -1.93 4.17
N CYS A 258 6.96 -3.02 3.41
CA CYS A 258 6.73 -4.35 3.93
C CYS A 258 7.77 -4.76 4.97
N ARG A 259 9.06 -4.64 4.62
CA ARG A 259 10.17 -5.04 5.49
C ARG A 259 10.20 -4.30 6.81
N GLU A 260 9.90 -3.01 6.79
CA GLU A 260 9.95 -2.16 7.97
C GLU A 260 8.71 -2.28 8.86
N THR A 261 7.63 -2.89 8.37
CA THR A 261 6.33 -2.88 9.04
C THR A 261 5.74 -4.29 9.20
N TYR A 262 4.91 -4.77 8.27
CA TYR A 262 4.21 -6.06 8.35
C TYR A 262 5.15 -7.24 8.63
N CYS A 263 6.35 -7.25 8.03
CA CYS A 263 7.30 -8.35 8.20
C CYS A 263 7.92 -8.43 9.61
N LYS A 264 7.71 -7.41 10.46
CA LYS A 264 8.21 -7.35 11.85
C LYS A 264 7.09 -7.55 12.89
N LYS A 265 5.82 -7.57 12.47
CA LYS A 265 4.66 -7.64 13.37
C LYS A 265 4.22 -9.09 13.57
N GLU A 266 4.17 -9.55 14.83
CA GLU A 266 3.86 -10.94 15.19
C GLU A 266 2.54 -11.45 14.58
N TYR A 267 1.50 -10.62 14.58
CA TYR A 267 0.20 -10.94 13.97
C TYR A 267 0.35 -11.36 12.50
N TYR A 268 0.98 -10.51 11.69
CA TYR A 268 1.14 -10.73 10.25
C TYR A 268 2.13 -11.86 9.94
N ILE A 269 3.22 -11.98 10.70
CA ILE A 269 4.14 -13.11 10.59
C ILE A 269 3.40 -14.43 10.86
N LYS A 270 2.62 -14.51 11.94
CA LYS A 270 1.86 -15.72 12.28
C LYS A 270 0.83 -16.07 11.21
N LYS A 271 0.15 -15.06 10.67
CA LYS A 271 -0.91 -15.25 9.66
C LYS A 271 -0.34 -15.60 8.28
N TYR A 272 0.71 -14.93 7.82
CA TYR A 272 1.11 -14.93 6.40
C TYR A 272 2.51 -15.49 6.08
N SER A 273 3.36 -15.78 7.06
CA SER A 273 4.73 -16.30 6.81
C SER A 273 4.78 -17.62 6.03
N HIS A 274 3.69 -18.39 6.00
CA HIS A 274 3.61 -19.61 5.22
C HIS A 274 3.76 -19.38 3.70
N PHE A 275 3.43 -18.18 3.20
CA PHE A 275 3.62 -17.82 1.79
C PHE A 275 5.08 -17.69 1.35
N LEU A 276 6.01 -17.51 2.29
CA LEU A 276 7.45 -17.36 1.98
C LEU A 276 8.12 -18.68 1.54
N LYS A 277 7.43 -19.82 1.65
CA LYS A 277 7.98 -21.13 1.25
C LYS A 277 7.88 -21.36 -0.26
N ASP A 278 6.87 -20.77 -0.89
CA ASP A 278 6.50 -21.03 -2.27
C ASP A 278 6.81 -19.83 -3.16
N LEU A 279 7.95 -19.18 -2.91
CA LEU A 279 8.28 -17.99 -3.67
C LEU A 279 8.60 -18.32 -5.12
N GLY A 280 8.82 -19.57 -5.54
CA GLY A 280 8.98 -19.93 -6.96
C GLY A 280 10.13 -19.23 -7.69
N TRP A 281 10.99 -18.49 -6.98
CA TRP A 281 12.22 -17.89 -7.51
C TRP A 281 13.31 -18.97 -7.48
N VAL A 282 13.08 -20.06 -8.21
CA VAL A 282 14.15 -21.01 -8.50
C VAL A 282 14.90 -20.38 -9.67
N LYS A 283 16.14 -19.94 -9.41
CA LYS A 283 17.07 -19.50 -10.45
C LYS A 283 17.28 -20.59 -11.50
#